data_AF-A0A6C9QIC4-F1
#
_entry.id   AF-A0A6C9QIC4-F1
#
_cell.length_a   1.000
_cell.length_b   1.000
_cell.length_c   1.000
_cell.angle_alpha   90.00
_cell.angle_beta   90.00
_cell.angle_gamma   90.00
#
_symmetry.space_group_name_H-M   'P 1'
#
loop_
_entity.id
_entity.type
_entity.pdbx_description
1 polymer ?
#
loop_
_entity_poly.entity_id
_entity_poly.type
_entity_poly.pdbx_seq_one_letter_code
_entity_poly.pdbx_strand_id
1 'polypeptide(L)'
;MLQLNENKQFAFFQRLAFPLRIFLLILVFSIFVIAALAQYFTASFEDYLTLHVRDMAMNQAKIIASNDSIISAVKTRDYKRLATIADKLQRDTDFDYVVIGDRHSIRLYHPNPEKIGYPM
;
A
#
# COMPACT_ATOMS: atom_id res chain seq x y z
N MET A 1 -52.70 36.61 3.89
CA MET A 1 -51.43 37.35 3.77
C MET A 1 -50.34 36.46 4.35
N LEU A 2 -49.49 35.89 3.50
CA LEU A 2 -48.41 34.98 3.89
C LEU A 2 -47.29 35.79 4.54
N GLN A 3 -47.03 35.55 5.83
CA GLN A 3 -45.86 36.10 6.50
C GLN A 3 -44.61 35.38 5.98
N LEU A 4 -43.74 36.12 5.28
CA LEU A 4 -42.40 35.65 4.96
C LEU A 4 -41.59 35.56 6.26
N ASN A 5 -41.26 34.34 6.64
CA ASN A 5 -40.30 34.04 7.68
C ASN A 5 -38.91 34.48 7.18
N GLU A 6 -38.54 35.73 7.48
CA GLU A 6 -37.22 36.29 7.21
C GLU A 6 -36.15 35.46 7.94
N ASN A 7 -35.33 34.75 7.15
CA ASN A 7 -34.22 33.93 7.63
C ASN A 7 -33.21 34.77 8.41
N LYS A 8 -33.39 34.87 9.73
CA LYS A 8 -32.53 35.60 10.68
C LYS A 8 -31.03 35.26 10.57
N GLN A 9 -30.69 34.10 10.01
CA GLN A 9 -29.32 33.70 9.77
C GLN A 9 -28.60 34.61 8.77
N PHE A 10 -29.27 35.09 7.71
CA PHE A 10 -28.67 36.00 6.72
C PHE A 10 -28.44 37.41 7.27
N ALA A 11 -29.32 37.89 8.16
CA ALA A 11 -29.20 39.23 8.75
C ALA A 11 -28.00 39.36 9.71
N PHE A 12 -27.55 38.27 10.34
CA PHE A 12 -26.36 38.26 11.18
C PHE A 12 -25.08 38.52 10.37
N PHE A 13 -24.92 37.85 9.22
CA PHE A 13 -23.78 38.07 8.31
C PHE A 13 -23.74 39.49 7.74
N GLN A 14 -24.90 40.15 7.63
CA GLN A 14 -25.01 41.53 7.16
C GLN A 14 -24.60 42.59 8.21
N ARG A 15 -24.34 42.22 9.47
CA ARG A 15 -23.80 43.12 10.50
C ARG A 15 -22.29 43.01 10.69
N LEU A 16 -21.66 41.99 10.12
CA LEU A 16 -20.21 41.82 10.18
C LEU A 16 -19.50 42.88 9.31
N ALA A 17 -18.36 43.39 9.78
CA ALA A 17 -17.50 44.27 9.00
C ALA A 17 -17.08 43.59 7.69
N PHE A 18 -16.98 44.37 6.60
CA PHE A 18 -16.66 43.85 5.26
C PHE A 18 -15.42 42.94 5.21
N PRO A 19 -14.30 43.25 5.89
CA PRO A 19 -13.13 42.37 5.92
C PRO A 19 -13.41 40.99 6.54
N LEU A 20 -14.26 40.94 7.58
CA LEU A 20 -14.56 39.70 8.30
C LEU A 20 -15.44 38.75 7.47
N ARG A 21 -16.33 39.29 6.63
CA ARG A 21 -17.14 38.46 5.71
C ARG A 21 -16.26 37.76 4.68
N ILE A 22 -15.32 38.50 4.08
CA ILE A 22 -14.37 37.94 3.11
C ILE A 22 -13.49 36.89 3.78
N PHE A 23 -12.98 37.18 4.98
CA PHE A 23 -12.20 36.22 5.76
C PHE A 23 -12.97 34.91 6.00
N LEU A 24 -14.23 34.98 6.43
CA LEU A 24 -15.06 33.79 6.67
C LEU A 24 -15.33 33.01 5.38
N LEU A 25 -15.56 33.69 4.25
CA LEU A 25 -15.74 33.03 2.95
C LEU A 25 -14.48 32.27 2.51
N ILE A 26 -13.32 32.90 2.65
CA ILE A 26 -12.03 32.26 2.34
C ILE A 26 -11.78 31.08 3.28
N LEU A 27 -12.10 31.22 4.57
CA LEU A 27 -11.95 30.15 5.56
C LEU A 27 -12.80 28.93 5.20
N VAL A 28 -14.09 29.13 4.91
CA VAL A 28 -15.00 28.04 4.53
C VAL A 28 -14.54 27.39 3.23
N PHE A 29 -14.14 28.18 2.23
CA PHE A 29 -13.61 27.67 0.97
C PHE A 29 -12.32 26.87 1.19
N SER A 30 -11.42 27.34 2.03
CA SER A 30 -10.18 26.65 2.37
C SER A 30 -10.44 25.31 3.05
N ILE A 31 -11.35 25.26 4.03
CA ILE A 31 -11.76 24.01 4.68
C ILE A 31 -12.35 23.04 3.65
N PHE A 32 -13.20 23.53 2.74
CA PHE A 32 -13.80 22.70 1.70
C PHE A 32 -12.74 22.10 0.76
N VAL A 33 -11.78 22.91 0.31
CA VAL A 33 -10.67 22.44 -0.54
C VAL A 33 -9.82 21.41 0.19
N ILE A 34 -9.47 21.66 1.46
CA ILE A 34 -8.69 20.71 2.27
C ILE A 34 -9.46 19.39 2.43
N ALA A 35 -10.76 19.44 2.73
CA ALA A 35 -11.59 18.25 2.87
C ALA A 35 -11.69 17.45 1.56
N ALA A 36 -11.89 18.13 0.43
CA ALA A 36 -11.93 17.50 -0.89
C ALA A 36 -10.59 16.82 -1.23
N LEU A 37 -9.47 17.50 -0.96
CA LEU A 37 -8.13 16.93 -1.15
C LEU A 37 -7.87 15.74 -0.23
N ALA A 38 -8.26 15.82 1.04
CA ALA A 38 -8.12 14.73 1.99
C ALA A 38 -8.91 13.49 1.55
N GLN A 39 -10.14 13.68 1.07
CA GLN A 39 -10.97 12.59 0.53
C GLN A 39 -10.35 11.98 -0.73
N TYR A 40 -9.91 12.80 -1.68
CA TYR A 40 -9.25 12.34 -2.90
C TYR A 40 -7.99 11.54 -2.60
N PHE A 41 -7.15 12.07 -1.70
CA PHE A 41 -5.91 11.42 -1.31
C PHE A 41 -6.19 10.09 -0.62
N THR A 42 -7.10 10.06 0.37
CA THR A 42 -7.44 8.82 1.09
C THR A 42 -7.96 7.74 0.15
N ALA A 43 -8.84 8.08 -0.78
CA ALA A 43 -9.37 7.12 -1.76
C ALA A 43 -8.31 6.61 -2.73
N SER A 44 -7.32 7.44 -3.09
CA SER A 44 -6.27 7.07 -4.03
C SER A 44 -5.12 6.31 -3.36
N PHE A 45 -4.82 6.61 -2.09
CA PHE A 45 -3.61 6.14 -1.42
C PHE A 45 -3.57 4.62 -1.22
N GLU A 46 -4.73 3.98 -0.97
CA GLU A 46 -4.81 2.53 -0.79
C GLU A 46 -4.45 1.77 -2.09
N ASP A 47 -4.89 2.28 -3.23
CA ASP A 47 -4.68 1.64 -4.53
C ASP A 47 -3.24 1.81 -5.04
N TYR A 48 -2.62 2.98 -4.84
CA TYR A 48 -1.29 3.27 -5.41
C TYR A 48 -0.15 2.49 -4.75
N LEU A 49 -0.17 2.33 -3.42
CA LEU A 49 0.95 1.67 -2.73
C LEU A 49 0.86 0.15 -2.74
N THR A 50 -0.36 -0.40 -2.64
CA THR A 50 -0.51 -1.84 -2.46
C THR A 50 -0.54 -2.59 -3.78
N LEU A 51 -1.24 -2.09 -4.80
CA LEU A 51 -1.41 -2.84 -6.04
C LEU A 51 -0.10 -2.96 -6.82
N HIS A 52 0.64 -1.85 -7.00
CA HIS A 52 1.82 -1.87 -7.84
C HIS A 52 2.97 -2.70 -7.23
N VAL A 53 3.24 -2.53 -5.94
CA VAL A 53 4.28 -3.30 -5.24
C VAL A 53 3.91 -4.78 -5.16
N ARG A 54 2.65 -5.10 -4.85
CA ARG A 54 2.16 -6.48 -4.81
C ARG A 54 2.29 -7.16 -6.18
N ASP A 55 1.85 -6.50 -7.24
CA ASP A 55 1.86 -7.07 -8.58
C ASP A 55 3.29 -7.26 -9.09
N MET A 56 4.20 -6.32 -8.76
CA MET A 56 5.62 -6.47 -9.02
C MET A 56 6.22 -7.66 -8.27
N ALA A 57 5.99 -7.76 -6.95
CA ALA A 57 6.48 -8.85 -6.13
C ALA A 57 5.96 -10.21 -6.61
N MET A 58 4.67 -10.29 -6.95
CA MET A 58 4.05 -11.50 -7.50
C MET A 58 4.65 -11.89 -8.86
N ASN A 59 4.87 -10.93 -9.75
CA ASN A 59 5.48 -11.19 -11.05
C ASN A 59 6.91 -11.71 -10.89
N GLN A 60 7.71 -11.10 -10.02
CA GLN A 60 9.06 -11.59 -9.76
C GLN A 60 9.04 -12.98 -9.13
N ALA A 61 8.15 -13.24 -8.16
CA ALA A 61 7.99 -14.57 -7.55
C ALA A 61 7.65 -15.64 -8.60
N LYS A 62 6.78 -15.34 -9.58
CA LYS A 62 6.47 -16.25 -10.69
C LYS A 62 7.68 -16.51 -11.58
N ILE A 63 8.45 -15.48 -11.93
CA ILE A 63 9.66 -15.61 -12.75
C ILE A 63 10.67 -16.52 -12.03
N ILE A 64 10.93 -16.26 -10.74
CA ILE A 64 11.83 -17.06 -9.91
C ILE A 64 11.31 -18.51 -9.82
N ALA A 65 10.04 -18.71 -9.48
CA ALA A 65 9.45 -20.05 -9.36
C ALA A 65 9.45 -20.85 -10.67
N SER A 66 9.49 -20.17 -11.82
CA SER A 66 9.56 -20.81 -13.15
C SER A 66 10.96 -21.25 -13.57
N ASN A 67 12.00 -20.92 -12.80
CA ASN A 67 13.38 -21.26 -13.12
C ASN A 67 13.66 -22.76 -12.88
N ASP A 68 14.16 -23.47 -13.90
CA ASP A 68 14.49 -24.90 -13.83
C ASP A 68 15.48 -25.28 -12.72
N SER A 69 16.44 -24.40 -12.41
CA SER A 69 17.39 -24.62 -11.31
C SER A 69 16.71 -24.57 -9.94
N ILE A 70 15.67 -23.73 -9.79
CA ILE A 70 14.87 -23.67 -8.57
C ILE A 70 13.95 -24.89 -8.51
N ILE A 71 13.25 -25.20 -9.60
CA ILE A 71 12.36 -26.36 -9.68
C ILE A 71 13.10 -27.65 -9.33
N SER A 72 14.28 -27.86 -9.92
CA SER A 72 15.11 -29.04 -9.64
C SER A 72 15.58 -29.08 -8.20
N ALA A 73 16.10 -27.98 -7.66
CA ALA A 73 16.59 -27.90 -6.28
C ALA A 73 15.47 -28.10 -5.24
N VAL A 74 14.24 -27.62 -5.51
CA VAL A 74 13.06 -27.90 -4.67
C VAL A 74 12.70 -29.38 -4.72
N LYS A 75 12.65 -29.99 -5.92
CA LYS A 75 12.33 -31.42 -6.09
C LYS A 75 13.32 -32.33 -5.39
N THR A 76 14.61 -32.02 -5.46
CA THR A 76 15.68 -32.80 -4.81
C THR A 76 15.90 -32.40 -3.36
N ARG A 77 15.16 -31.43 -2.83
CA ARG A 77 15.37 -30.83 -1.50
C ARG A 77 16.83 -30.42 -1.26
N ASP A 78 17.47 -29.84 -2.27
CA ASP A 78 18.84 -29.39 -2.21
C ASP A 78 18.93 -28.02 -1.51
N TYR A 79 18.92 -28.06 -0.18
CA TYR A 79 18.98 -26.87 0.69
C TYR A 79 20.17 -25.96 0.37
N LYS A 80 21.34 -26.54 0.06
CA LYS A 80 22.56 -25.78 -0.23
C LYS A 80 22.45 -25.02 -1.56
N ARG A 81 21.93 -25.68 -2.58
CA ARG A 81 21.70 -25.06 -3.89
C ARG A 81 20.62 -23.98 -3.81
N LEU A 82 19.55 -24.21 -3.06
CA LEU A 82 18.51 -23.22 -2.82
C LEU A 82 19.07 -21.98 -2.10
N ALA A 83 19.89 -22.16 -1.07
CA ALA A 83 20.56 -21.05 -0.39
C ALA A 83 21.46 -20.25 -1.35
N THR A 84 22.25 -20.92 -2.19
CA THR A 84 23.12 -20.24 -3.17
C THR A 84 22.32 -19.42 -4.18
N ILE A 85 21.20 -19.95 -4.67
CA ILE A 85 20.32 -19.24 -5.61
C ILE A 85 19.65 -18.05 -4.91
N ALA A 86 19.14 -18.25 -3.69
CA ALA A 86 18.48 -17.21 -2.92
C ALA A 86 19.44 -16.08 -2.52
N ASP A 87 20.67 -16.40 -2.12
CA ASP A 87 21.71 -15.42 -1.83
C ASP A 87 22.04 -14.57 -3.05
N LYS A 88 22.10 -15.20 -4.24
CA LYS A 88 22.32 -14.47 -5.49
C LYS A 88 21.13 -13.56 -5.79
N LEU A 89 19.91 -14.08 -5.68
CA LEU A 89 18.69 -13.31 -5.91
C LEU A 89 18.62 -12.09 -4.98
N GLN A 90 18.92 -12.26 -3.70
CA GLN A 90 18.86 -11.18 -2.71
C GLN A 90 19.96 -10.11 -2.89
N ARG A 91 21.10 -10.46 -3.52
CA ARG A 91 22.11 -9.46 -3.91
C ARG A 91 21.73 -8.68 -5.17
N ASP A 92 21.04 -9.35 -6.10
CA ASP A 92 20.72 -8.80 -7.42
C ASP A 92 19.35 -8.09 -7.44
N THR A 93 18.61 -8.06 -6.32
CA THR A 93 17.24 -7.50 -6.21
C THR A 93 17.04 -6.72 -4.91
N ASP A 94 16.08 -5.77 -4.92
CA ASP A 94 15.68 -4.98 -3.74
C ASP A 94 14.64 -5.70 -2.86
N PHE A 95 14.74 -7.03 -2.69
CA PHE A 95 13.83 -7.75 -1.79
C PHE A 95 14.29 -7.71 -0.34
N ASP A 96 13.35 -7.37 0.55
CA ASP A 96 13.57 -7.49 2.00
C ASP A 96 13.88 -8.94 2.41
N TYR A 97 13.17 -9.92 1.83
CA TYR A 97 13.40 -11.34 2.07
C TYR A 97 12.81 -12.24 0.98
N VAL A 98 13.32 -13.46 0.90
CA VAL A 98 12.79 -14.53 0.04
C VAL A 98 12.63 -15.80 0.87
N VAL A 99 11.49 -16.50 0.70
CA VAL A 99 11.26 -17.81 1.30
C VAL A 99 10.90 -18.79 0.19
N ILE A 100 11.52 -19.97 0.20
CA ILE A 100 11.23 -21.03 -0.78
C ILE A 100 10.61 -22.19 -0.04
N GLY A 101 9.41 -22.59 -0.43
CA GLY A 101 8.67 -23.71 0.16
C GLY A 101 8.50 -24.89 -0.80
N ASP A 102 8.22 -26.07 -0.25
CA ASP A 102 7.78 -27.22 -1.02
C ASP A 102 6.24 -27.27 -1.17
N ARG A 103 5.73 -28.32 -1.83
CA ARG A 103 4.28 -28.51 -2.04
C ARG A 103 3.46 -28.64 -0.75
N HIS A 104 4.09 -29.01 0.36
CA HIS A 104 3.46 -29.15 1.67
C HIS A 104 3.59 -27.87 2.50
N SER A 105 3.99 -26.75 1.88
CA SER A 105 4.25 -25.47 2.54
C SER A 105 5.37 -25.55 3.58
N ILE A 106 6.31 -26.50 3.44
CA ILE A 106 7.49 -26.59 4.31
C ILE A 106 8.59 -25.70 3.75
N ARG A 107 9.15 -24.82 4.58
CA ARG A 107 10.25 -23.93 4.19
C ARG A 107 11.51 -24.75 3.89
N LEU A 108 11.97 -24.71 2.64
CA LEU A 108 13.26 -25.25 2.19
C LEU A 108 14.37 -24.20 2.23
N TYR A 109 14.02 -22.91 2.17
CA TYR A 109 14.94 -21.80 2.41
C TYR A 109 14.21 -20.70 3.17
N HIS A 110 14.91 -20.09 4.13
CA HIS A 110 14.44 -18.92 4.85
C HIS A 110 15.67 -18.09 5.30
N PRO A 111 15.62 -16.75 5.31
CA PRO A 111 16.77 -15.92 5.70
C PRO A 111 17.25 -16.17 7.13
N ASN A 112 16.32 -16.52 8.03
CA ASN A 112 16.64 -17.13 9.32
C ASN A 112 16.69 -18.67 9.16
N PRO A 113 17.88 -19.30 9.26
CA PRO A 113 18.03 -20.75 9.09
C PRO A 113 17.23 -21.59 10.09
N GLU A 114 16.94 -21.06 11.29
CA GLU A 114 16.16 -21.77 12.33
C GLU A 114 14.70 -22.03 11.92
N LYS A 115 14.20 -21.33 10.90
CA LYS A 115 12.83 -21.48 10.38
C LYS A 115 12.72 -22.52 9.26
N ILE A 116 13.85 -23.04 8.76
CA ILE A 116 13.88 -24.07 7.71
C ILE A 116 13.31 -25.37 8.28
N GLY A 117 12.50 -26.07 7.49
CA GLY A 117 11.83 -27.32 7.89
C GLY A 117 10.48 -27.13 8.59
N TYR A 118 10.11 -25.89 8.97
CA TYR A 118 8.81 -25.59 9.55
C TYR A 118 7.79 -25.15 8.48
N PRO A 119 6.48 -25.35 8.72
CA PRO A 119 5.42 -24.81 7.86
C PRO A 119 5.47 -23.29 7.75
N MET A 120 5.16 -22.79 6.55
CA MET A 120 5.01 -21.37 6.19
C MET A 120 4.07 -20.61 7.10
#